data_AF-A0A1S1P4I5-F1
#
_entry.id   AF-A0A1S1P4I5-F1
#
_cell.length_a   1.000
_cell.length_b   1.000
_cell.length_c   1.000
_cell.angle_alpha   90.00
_cell.angle_beta   90.00
_cell.angle_gamma   90.00
#
_symmetry.space_group_name_H-M   'P 1'
#
loop_
_entity.id
_entity.type
_entity.pdbx_description
1 polymer ?
#
loop_
_entity_poly.entity_id
_entity_poly.type
_entity_poly.pdbx_seq_one_letter_code
_entity_poly.pdbx_strand_id
1 'polypeptide(L)'
;MTTTAESFDARRFEHLYRLATSIPTGGYDNKEERDNARGFAGRMAAKAGLTFEQAVALIEIRAGTPSNETRAQAEKTARWKAHCEEHERRQSEERAQAEQARRDRQREHEAREAKARREAERREAEAAVWRRSSPESEVETAVARAARRLGLNPYGAIRRVTPDIESAARYGHPFPESFAEAIAEFEALESAGEKRRRPVPKYRHGGLIALRNELIVRFLSGRSPTPEDAAARAEWVKSRGTDLPGPSLDVWFGIIADDVTRILKSLDAAKAKMAAGREHREYRAARPAKPLKMTTAQKRKAVNDILDGPGADKLTLREVAERAGVHHSTVAEIRRERQGHA
;
A
#
# COMPACT_ATOMS: atom_id res chain seq x y z
N MET A 1 -90.98 6.66 43.12
CA MET A 1 -89.89 7.32 43.85
C MET A 1 -89.72 8.72 43.27
N THR A 2 -90.27 9.72 43.95
CA THR A 2 -90.21 11.13 43.56
C THR A 2 -88.86 11.70 44.00
N THR A 3 -87.91 11.78 43.08
CA THR A 3 -86.68 12.57 43.24
C THR A 3 -87.06 14.04 43.27
N THR A 4 -86.96 14.67 44.44
CA THR A 4 -86.97 16.13 44.58
C THR A 4 -85.77 16.68 43.81
N ALA A 5 -86.02 17.29 42.66
CA ALA A 5 -85.02 18.04 41.93
C ALA A 5 -84.51 19.18 42.82
N GLU A 6 -83.25 19.12 43.23
CA GLU A 6 -82.57 20.25 43.88
C GLU A 6 -82.64 21.46 42.93
N SER A 7 -83.06 22.62 43.44
CA SER A 7 -83.21 23.82 42.61
C SER A 7 -81.86 24.22 42.02
N PHE A 8 -81.82 24.40 40.70
CA PHE A 8 -80.60 24.77 39.97
C PHE A 8 -80.12 26.17 40.37
N ASP A 9 -78.96 26.25 41.05
CA ASP A 9 -78.34 27.52 41.43
C ASP A 9 -77.58 28.12 40.24
N ALA A 10 -78.31 28.89 39.42
CA ALA A 10 -77.77 29.52 38.23
C ALA A 10 -76.61 30.49 38.51
N ARG A 11 -76.58 31.18 39.67
CA ARG A 11 -75.51 32.13 40.00
C ARG A 11 -74.20 31.40 40.30
N ARG A 12 -74.29 30.29 41.04
CA ARG A 12 -73.12 29.47 41.36
C ARG A 12 -72.59 28.74 40.13
N PHE A 13 -73.47 28.25 39.26
CA PHE A 13 -73.05 27.67 37.97
C PHE A 13 -72.37 28.72 37.09
N GLU A 14 -72.93 29.93 36.98
CA GLU A 14 -72.34 31.02 36.18
C GLU A 14 -70.93 31.38 36.67
N HIS A 15 -70.71 31.47 37.99
CA HIS A 15 -69.39 31.75 38.55
C HIS A 15 -68.36 30.67 38.17
N LEU A 16 -68.72 29.38 38.29
CA LEU A 16 -67.85 28.26 37.91
C LEU A 16 -67.58 28.21 36.41
N TYR A 17 -68.59 28.52 35.59
CA TYR A 17 -68.45 28.59 34.13
C TYR A 17 -67.49 29.72 33.71
N ARG A 18 -67.59 30.91 34.34
CA ARG A 18 -66.65 32.01 34.12
C ARG A 18 -65.23 31.65 34.55
N LEU A 19 -65.05 30.96 35.68
CA LEU A 19 -63.73 30.49 36.12
C LEU A 19 -63.13 29.51 35.11
N ALA A 20 -63.91 28.51 34.68
CA ALA A 20 -63.48 27.50 33.70
C ALA A 20 -63.12 28.07 32.33
N THR A 21 -63.75 29.19 31.92
CA THR A 21 -63.53 29.85 30.63
C THR A 21 -62.57 31.04 30.70
N SER A 22 -62.11 31.40 31.90
CA SER A 22 -61.17 32.50 32.09
C SER A 22 -59.82 32.22 31.40
N ILE A 23 -59.34 33.22 30.65
CA ILE A 23 -58.05 33.19 29.97
C ILE A 23 -56.98 33.61 30.99
N PRO A 24 -55.82 32.94 31.09
CA PRO A 24 -54.80 33.29 32.07
C PRO A 24 -54.29 34.71 31.82
N THR A 25 -54.62 35.64 32.71
CA THR A 25 -54.05 37.00 32.74
C THR A 25 -52.91 37.01 33.74
N GLY A 26 -51.75 36.49 33.35
CA GLY A 26 -50.52 36.57 34.15
C GLY A 26 -49.83 35.23 34.38
N GLY A 27 -49.23 34.66 33.33
CA GLY A 27 -48.06 33.76 33.40
C GLY A 27 -48.21 32.37 34.05
N TYR A 28 -49.23 32.12 34.88
CA TYR A 28 -49.51 30.81 35.46
C TYR A 28 -50.78 30.23 34.85
N ASP A 29 -50.62 29.10 34.16
CA ASP A 29 -51.75 28.36 33.58
C ASP A 29 -52.43 27.54 34.69
N ASN A 30 -53.47 28.08 35.31
CA ASN A 30 -54.28 27.38 36.32
C ASN A 30 -55.21 26.33 35.67
N LYS A 31 -54.64 25.49 34.81
CA LYS A 31 -55.37 24.48 34.03
C LYS A 31 -56.14 23.53 34.93
N GLU A 32 -55.54 23.10 36.03
CA GLU A 32 -56.16 22.19 37.00
C GLU A 32 -57.37 22.83 37.70
N GLU A 33 -57.31 24.11 38.07
CA GLU A 33 -58.44 24.82 38.67
C GLU A 33 -59.60 25.00 37.68
N ARG A 34 -59.30 25.28 36.41
CA ARG A 34 -60.33 25.40 35.36
C ARG A 34 -61.00 24.06 35.04
N ASP A 35 -60.23 22.99 34.96
CA ASP A 35 -60.75 21.64 34.74
C ASP A 35 -61.61 21.20 35.94
N ASN A 36 -61.18 21.50 37.16
CA ASN A 36 -61.96 21.27 38.37
C ASN A 36 -63.27 22.07 38.38
N ALA A 37 -63.23 23.36 38.05
CA ALA A 37 -64.42 24.21 37.96
C ALA A 37 -65.41 23.71 36.89
N ARG A 38 -64.90 23.27 35.73
CA ARG A 38 -65.72 22.65 34.67
C ARG A 38 -66.36 21.35 35.15
N GLY A 39 -65.62 20.50 35.86
CA GLY A 39 -66.13 19.27 36.46
C GLY A 39 -67.23 19.53 37.51
N PHE A 40 -67.06 20.55 38.35
CA PHE A 40 -68.08 20.95 39.33
C PHE A 40 -69.34 21.52 38.68
N ALA A 41 -69.19 22.39 37.68
CA ALA A 41 -70.32 22.91 36.92
C ALA A 41 -71.08 21.77 36.18
N GLY A 42 -70.35 20.82 35.57
CA GLY A 42 -70.93 19.61 34.96
C GLY A 42 -71.80 18.80 35.92
N ARG A 43 -71.28 18.51 37.12
CA ARG A 43 -72.04 17.79 38.16
C ARG A 43 -73.28 18.58 38.62
N MET A 44 -73.20 19.90 38.66
CA MET A 44 -74.30 20.77 39.07
C MET A 44 -75.44 20.80 38.04
N ALA A 45 -75.12 20.86 36.75
CA ALA A 45 -76.11 20.69 35.68
C ALA A 45 -76.78 19.31 35.76
N ALA A 46 -75.98 18.26 35.89
CA ALA A 46 -76.49 16.89 35.94
C ALA A 46 -77.43 16.65 37.14
N LYS A 47 -77.11 17.20 38.32
CA LYS A 47 -77.99 17.12 39.50
C LYS A 47 -79.34 17.79 39.31
N ALA A 48 -79.39 18.84 38.50
CA ALA A 48 -80.63 19.52 38.13
C ALA A 48 -81.36 18.85 36.94
N GLY A 49 -80.86 17.71 36.45
CA GLY A 49 -81.42 17.01 35.29
C GLY A 49 -81.14 17.69 33.95
N LEU A 50 -80.15 18.59 33.89
CA LEU A 50 -79.77 19.34 32.69
C LEU A 50 -78.45 18.82 32.12
N THR A 51 -78.31 18.88 30.81
CA THR A 51 -76.98 18.78 30.17
C THR A 51 -76.18 20.05 30.42
N PHE A 52 -74.85 19.95 30.31
CA PHE A 52 -73.98 21.10 30.50
C PHE A 52 -74.30 22.22 29.50
N GLU A 53 -74.53 21.90 28.22
CA GLU A 53 -74.91 22.92 27.23
C GLU A 53 -76.28 23.55 27.53
N GLN A 54 -77.27 22.77 28.01
CA GLN A 54 -78.57 23.33 28.42
C GLN A 54 -78.45 24.27 29.61
N ALA A 55 -77.61 23.94 30.60
CA ALA A 55 -77.35 24.80 31.75
C ALA A 55 -76.63 26.10 31.36
N VAL A 56 -75.68 26.04 30.41
CA VAL A 56 -75.05 27.23 29.82
C VAL A 56 -76.08 28.08 29.08
N ALA A 57 -76.91 27.48 28.22
CA ALA A 57 -77.95 28.19 27.48
C ALA A 57 -78.96 28.88 28.41
N LEU A 58 -79.33 28.25 29.54
CA LEU A 58 -80.23 28.87 30.53
C LEU A 58 -79.65 30.14 31.16
N ILE A 59 -78.33 30.21 31.33
CA ILE A 59 -77.64 31.38 31.89
C ILE A 59 -77.46 32.45 30.81
N GLU A 60 -77.14 32.06 29.59
CA GLU A 60 -77.03 32.97 28.45
C GLU A 60 -78.37 33.62 28.09
N ILE A 61 -79.48 32.87 28.16
CA ILE A 61 -80.85 33.38 27.98
C ILE A 61 -81.21 34.37 29.11
N ARG A 62 -80.83 34.08 30.36
CA ARG A 62 -81.10 34.95 31.51
C ARG A 62 -80.28 36.24 31.47
N ALA A 63 -79.12 36.24 30.82
CA ALA A 63 -78.25 37.40 30.66
C ALA A 63 -78.72 38.38 29.55
N GLY A 64 -79.74 38.02 28.76
CA GLY A 64 -80.51 38.93 27.89
C GLY A 64 -79.78 39.60 26.71
N THR A 65 -78.46 39.55 26.67
CA THR A 65 -77.60 40.05 25.58
C THR A 65 -76.24 39.39 25.78
N PRO A 66 -75.52 38.93 24.74
CA PRO A 66 -74.13 38.54 24.92
C PRO A 66 -73.41 39.76 25.51
N SER A 67 -72.96 39.64 26.77
CA SER A 67 -72.23 40.71 27.45
C SER A 67 -71.10 41.17 26.52
N ASN A 68 -70.82 42.48 26.50
CA ASN A 68 -69.62 43.00 25.83
C ASN A 68 -68.36 42.23 26.25
N GLU A 69 -68.35 41.65 27.46
CA GLU A 69 -67.29 40.76 27.94
C GLU A 69 -67.19 39.46 27.13
N THR A 70 -68.30 38.81 26.76
CA THR A 70 -68.28 37.55 26.01
C THR A 70 -67.78 37.75 24.58
N ARG A 71 -68.18 38.85 23.92
CA ARG A 71 -67.64 39.25 22.61
C ARG A 71 -66.16 39.64 22.70
N ALA A 72 -65.77 40.42 23.71
CA ALA A 72 -64.38 40.78 23.95
C ALA A 72 -63.50 39.55 24.24
N GLN A 73 -64.04 38.55 24.94
CA GLN A 73 -63.33 37.30 25.27
C GLN A 73 -63.21 36.37 24.05
N ALA A 74 -64.21 36.33 23.17
CA ALA A 74 -64.14 35.64 21.88
C ALA A 74 -63.11 36.29 20.94
N GLU A 75 -63.07 37.62 20.86
CA GLU A 75 -62.05 38.35 20.10
C GLU A 75 -60.65 38.13 20.68
N LYS A 76 -60.52 38.13 22.02
CA LYS A 76 -59.23 37.87 22.69
C LYS A 76 -58.74 36.43 22.46
N THR A 77 -59.63 35.44 22.46
CA THR A 77 -59.27 34.05 22.11
C THR A 77 -58.93 33.89 20.63
N ALA A 78 -59.63 34.57 19.71
CA ALA A 78 -59.30 34.55 18.29
C ALA A 78 -57.92 35.18 18.03
N ARG A 79 -57.62 36.33 18.65
CA ARG A 79 -56.30 36.98 18.57
C ARG A 79 -55.19 36.11 19.16
N TRP A 80 -55.45 35.44 20.28
CA TRP A 80 -54.49 34.51 20.88
C TRP A 80 -54.22 33.30 19.98
N LYS A 81 -55.25 32.69 19.38
CA LYS A 81 -55.08 31.58 18.43
C LYS A 81 -54.28 31.99 17.20
N ALA A 82 -54.61 33.14 16.60
CA ALA A 82 -53.85 33.67 15.47
C ALA A 82 -52.37 33.94 15.83
N HIS A 83 -52.10 34.46 17.02
CA HIS A 83 -50.74 34.65 17.53
C HIS A 83 -50.00 33.32 17.75
N CYS A 84 -50.67 32.29 18.27
CA CYS A 84 -50.09 30.95 18.40
C CYS A 84 -49.77 30.32 17.04
N GLU A 85 -50.68 30.39 16.07
CA GLU A 85 -50.47 29.88 14.71
C GLU A 85 -49.32 30.62 13.99
N GLU A 86 -49.22 31.94 14.16
CA GLU A 86 -48.11 32.72 13.61
C GLU A 86 -46.77 32.34 14.26
N HIS A 87 -46.76 32.14 15.57
CA HIS A 87 -45.56 31.71 16.30
C HIS A 87 -45.13 30.29 15.89
N GLU A 88 -46.07 29.36 15.68
CA GLU A 88 -45.79 28.03 15.16
C GLU A 88 -45.25 28.07 13.72
N ARG A 89 -45.80 28.93 12.85
CA ARG A 89 -45.27 29.15 11.50
C ARG A 89 -43.85 29.71 11.53
N ARG A 90 -43.58 30.72 12.37
CA ARG A 90 -42.22 31.26 12.54
C ARG A 90 -41.25 30.19 13.05
N GLN A 91 -41.64 29.39 14.04
CA GLN A 91 -40.80 28.29 14.53
C GLN A 91 -40.56 27.22 13.46
N SER A 92 -41.57 26.90 12.64
CA SER A 92 -41.45 26.00 11.51
C SER A 92 -40.45 26.54 10.47
N GLU A 93 -40.59 27.81 10.09
CA GLU A 93 -39.70 28.47 9.13
C GLU A 93 -38.26 28.57 9.67
N GLU A 94 -38.08 28.92 10.94
CA GLU A 94 -36.77 28.93 11.60
C GLU A 94 -36.12 27.54 11.62
N ARG A 95 -36.90 26.48 11.90
CA ARG A 95 -36.40 25.09 11.85
C ARG A 95 -35.99 24.69 10.44
N ALA A 96 -36.80 25.02 9.44
CA ALA A 96 -36.49 24.74 8.04
C ALA A 96 -35.23 25.50 7.57
N GLN A 97 -35.10 26.78 7.94
CA GLN A 97 -33.91 27.58 7.65
C GLN A 97 -32.67 27.04 8.36
N ALA A 98 -32.80 26.62 9.62
CA ALA A 98 -31.70 26.03 10.39
C ALA A 98 -31.25 24.69 9.79
N GLU A 99 -32.18 23.85 9.33
CA GLU A 99 -31.86 22.58 8.67
C GLU A 99 -31.17 22.81 7.33
N GLN A 100 -31.66 23.77 6.54
CA GLN A 100 -31.04 24.13 5.27
C GLN A 100 -29.62 24.67 5.46
N ALA A 101 -29.41 25.57 6.43
CA ALA A 101 -28.08 26.06 6.79
C ALA A 101 -27.14 24.94 7.26
N ARG A 102 -27.65 23.89 7.94
CA ARG A 102 -26.87 22.72 8.34
C ARG A 102 -26.44 21.89 7.12
N ARG A 103 -27.35 21.67 6.17
CA ARG A 103 -27.04 20.96 4.91
C ARG A 103 -26.01 21.71 4.07
N ASP A 104 -26.11 23.04 4.01
CA ASP A 104 -25.16 23.86 3.26
C ASP A 104 -23.76 23.83 3.89
N ARG A 105 -23.65 23.94 5.22
CA ARG A 105 -22.36 23.76 5.92
C ARG A 105 -21.75 22.38 5.68
N GLN A 106 -22.58 21.34 5.64
CA GLN A 106 -22.12 19.97 5.37
C GLN A 106 -21.58 19.83 3.94
N ARG A 107 -22.27 20.39 2.95
CA ARG A 107 -21.79 20.44 1.55
C ARG A 107 -20.50 21.24 1.41
N GLU A 108 -20.38 22.37 2.10
CA GLU A 108 -19.14 23.15 2.11
C GLU A 108 -17.97 22.35 2.72
N HIS A 109 -18.22 21.62 3.80
CA HIS A 109 -17.22 20.77 4.42
C HIS A 109 -16.77 19.65 3.47
N GLU A 110 -17.71 18.93 2.86
CA GLU A 110 -17.44 17.89 1.88
C GLU A 110 -16.67 18.44 0.66
N ALA A 111 -17.02 19.64 0.18
CA ALA A 111 -16.31 20.30 -0.91
C ALA A 111 -14.87 20.69 -0.52
N ARG A 112 -14.65 21.17 0.71
CA ARG A 112 -13.31 21.48 1.23
C ARG A 112 -12.46 20.22 1.38
N GLU A 113 -13.03 19.14 1.92
CA GLU A 113 -12.34 17.85 2.01
C GLU A 113 -12.00 17.28 0.63
N ALA A 114 -12.94 17.34 -0.32
CA ALA A 114 -12.69 16.88 -1.69
C ALA A 114 -11.58 17.70 -2.38
N LYS A 115 -11.55 19.02 -2.16
CA LYS A 115 -10.47 19.88 -2.65
C LYS A 115 -9.13 19.54 -1.99
N ALA A 116 -9.12 19.34 -0.68
CA ALA A 116 -7.91 18.95 0.05
C ALA A 116 -7.38 17.59 -0.40
N ARG A 117 -8.26 16.61 -0.65
CA ARG A 117 -7.89 15.30 -1.21
C ARG A 117 -7.28 15.43 -2.60
N ARG A 118 -7.90 16.19 -3.51
CA ARG A 118 -7.34 16.45 -4.86
C ARG A 118 -5.99 17.15 -4.79
N GLU A 119 -5.81 18.08 -3.85
CA GLU A 119 -4.53 18.77 -3.68
C GLU A 119 -3.46 17.86 -3.06
N ALA A 120 -3.84 16.99 -2.12
CA ALA A 120 -2.97 15.96 -1.57
C ALA A 120 -2.56 14.94 -2.65
N GLU A 121 -3.50 14.44 -3.44
CA GLU A 121 -3.24 13.57 -4.60
C GLU A 121 -2.36 14.27 -5.63
N ARG A 122 -2.58 15.57 -5.89
CA ARG A 122 -1.72 16.35 -6.80
C ARG A 122 -0.31 16.50 -6.23
N ARG A 123 -0.16 16.78 -4.93
CA ARG A 123 1.16 16.86 -4.27
C ARG A 123 1.84 15.51 -4.19
N GLU A 124 1.10 14.42 -4.01
CA GLU A 124 1.64 13.07 -4.02
C GLU A 124 2.02 12.66 -5.44
N ALA A 125 1.25 13.02 -6.46
CA ALA A 125 1.58 12.84 -7.87
C ALA A 125 2.78 13.70 -8.27
N GLU A 126 2.85 14.97 -7.85
CA GLU A 126 4.02 15.85 -8.02
C GLU A 126 5.24 15.28 -7.29
N ALA A 127 5.09 14.80 -6.05
CA ALA A 127 6.16 14.17 -5.28
C ALA A 127 6.57 12.81 -5.86
N ALA A 128 5.66 12.04 -6.46
CA ALA A 128 5.95 10.81 -7.16
C ALA A 128 6.64 11.09 -8.50
N VAL A 129 6.25 12.16 -9.19
CA VAL A 129 6.96 12.71 -10.35
C VAL A 129 8.34 13.17 -9.91
N TRP A 130 8.51 13.89 -8.80
CA TRP A 130 9.82 14.30 -8.26
C TRP A 130 10.67 13.13 -7.77
N ARG A 131 10.08 12.11 -7.12
CA ARG A 131 10.78 10.85 -6.80
C ARG A 131 11.13 10.05 -8.06
N ARG A 132 10.43 10.27 -9.17
CA ARG A 132 10.75 9.76 -10.52
C ARG A 132 11.53 10.77 -11.40
N SER A 133 11.81 11.98 -10.91
CA SER A 133 12.52 13.06 -11.61
C SER A 133 13.74 13.43 -10.78
N SER A 134 14.92 12.89 -10.99
CA SER A 134 15.43 12.05 -12.07
C SER A 134 16.75 11.50 -11.52
N PRO A 135 17.12 10.24 -11.77
CA PRO A 135 18.50 9.79 -11.55
C PRO A 135 19.53 10.78 -12.14
N GLU A 136 19.17 11.52 -13.20
CA GLU A 136 19.96 12.59 -13.80
C GLU A 136 20.25 13.77 -12.86
N SER A 137 19.35 14.17 -11.95
CA SER A 137 19.60 15.26 -10.99
C SER A 137 20.63 14.86 -9.93
N GLU A 138 20.57 13.60 -9.50
CA GLU A 138 21.52 13.05 -8.54
C GLU A 138 22.88 12.77 -9.19
N VAL A 139 22.90 12.20 -10.40
CA VAL A 139 24.11 12.07 -11.25
C VAL A 139 24.71 13.45 -11.53
N GLU A 140 23.92 14.41 -11.99
CA GLU A 140 24.39 15.77 -12.31
C GLU A 140 24.90 16.48 -11.05
N THR A 141 24.22 16.35 -9.91
CA THR A 141 24.66 16.95 -8.65
C THR A 141 25.95 16.28 -8.14
N ALA A 142 26.04 14.96 -8.20
CA ALA A 142 27.20 14.21 -7.74
C ALA A 142 28.42 14.45 -8.64
N VAL A 143 28.22 14.45 -9.96
CA VAL A 143 29.27 14.75 -10.95
C VAL A 143 29.65 16.22 -10.91
N ALA A 144 28.71 17.16 -10.73
CA ALA A 144 29.04 18.58 -10.54
C ALA A 144 29.84 18.82 -9.25
N ARG A 145 29.53 18.10 -8.15
CA ARG A 145 30.35 18.14 -6.92
C ARG A 145 31.74 17.57 -7.16
N ALA A 146 31.87 16.45 -7.87
CA ALA A 146 33.14 15.85 -8.19
C ALA A 146 33.99 16.73 -9.12
N ALA A 147 33.39 17.29 -10.18
CA ALA A 147 34.02 18.25 -11.08
C ALA A 147 34.53 19.49 -10.32
N ARG A 148 33.74 20.05 -9.39
CA ARG A 148 34.19 21.16 -8.51
C ARG A 148 35.38 20.77 -7.63
N ARG A 149 35.39 19.57 -7.04
CA ARG A 149 36.53 19.07 -6.24
C ARG A 149 37.81 18.94 -7.07
N LEU A 150 37.68 18.68 -8.36
CA LEU A 150 38.78 18.51 -9.32
C LEU A 150 39.13 19.80 -10.09
N GLY A 151 38.52 20.94 -9.75
CA GLY A 151 38.78 22.22 -10.42
C GLY A 151 38.22 22.33 -11.86
N LEU A 152 37.30 21.45 -12.24
CA LEU A 152 36.67 21.42 -13.57
C LEU A 152 35.36 22.22 -13.57
N ASN A 153 35.16 23.05 -14.60
CA ASN A 153 33.96 23.89 -14.72
C ASN A 153 32.73 23.03 -15.07
N PRO A 154 31.69 22.95 -14.22
CA PRO A 154 30.53 22.07 -14.42
C PRO A 154 29.65 22.45 -15.61
N TYR A 155 29.88 23.62 -16.23
CA TYR A 155 29.10 24.12 -17.38
C TYR A 155 29.86 24.03 -18.72
N GLY A 156 31.08 23.47 -18.71
CA GLY A 156 31.86 23.25 -19.93
C GLY A 156 31.43 21.97 -20.64
N ALA A 157 31.35 21.99 -21.97
CA ALA A 157 31.33 20.76 -22.75
C ALA A 157 32.58 19.95 -22.36
N ILE A 158 32.40 18.70 -21.92
CA ILE A 158 33.51 17.81 -21.61
C ILE A 158 34.23 17.56 -22.94
N ARG A 159 35.29 18.33 -23.19
CA ARG A 159 36.09 18.24 -24.42
C ARG A 159 37.04 17.05 -24.40
N ARG A 160 37.36 16.53 -23.20
CA ARG A 160 38.17 15.34 -22.98
C ARG A 160 37.64 14.59 -21.76
N VAL A 161 37.39 13.30 -21.93
CA VAL A 161 37.09 12.38 -20.83
C VAL A 161 38.41 12.04 -20.15
N THR A 162 38.66 12.58 -18.96
CA THR A 162 39.80 12.17 -18.12
C THR A 162 39.37 11.02 -17.20
N PRO A 163 40.31 10.17 -16.72
CA PRO A 163 39.99 9.08 -15.80
C PRO A 163 39.24 9.53 -14.53
N ASP A 164 39.49 10.76 -14.08
CA ASP A 164 38.82 11.34 -12.91
C ASP A 164 37.36 11.71 -13.19
N ILE A 165 37.06 12.21 -14.40
CA ILE A 165 35.69 12.50 -14.84
C ILE A 165 34.90 11.20 -15.04
N GLU A 166 35.55 10.18 -15.62
CA GLU A 166 34.97 8.85 -15.76
C GLU A 166 34.68 8.20 -14.39
N SER A 167 35.62 8.29 -13.45
CA SER A 167 35.41 7.82 -12.07
C SER A 167 34.28 8.59 -11.39
N ALA A 168 34.25 9.91 -11.50
CA ALA A 168 33.16 10.72 -10.96
C ALA A 168 31.79 10.33 -11.53
N ALA A 169 31.70 10.05 -12.83
CA ALA A 169 30.47 9.60 -13.47
C ALA A 169 30.04 8.19 -13.04
N ARG A 170 31.00 7.30 -12.76
CA ARG A 170 30.75 5.94 -12.25
C ARG A 170 30.38 5.90 -10.77
N TYR A 171 30.94 6.78 -9.94
CA TYR A 171 30.73 6.78 -8.49
C TYR A 171 29.66 7.79 -8.01
N GLY A 172 29.30 8.77 -8.85
CA GLY A 172 28.28 9.76 -8.51
C GLY A 172 26.85 9.21 -8.52
N HIS A 173 26.63 8.10 -9.22
CA HIS A 173 25.40 7.32 -9.23
C HIS A 173 25.78 5.87 -9.54
N PRO A 174 25.14 4.87 -8.92
CA PRO A 174 25.41 3.47 -9.20
C PRO A 174 25.49 3.23 -10.71
N PHE A 175 26.57 2.59 -11.13
CA PHE A 175 26.74 2.16 -12.51
C PHE A 175 26.02 0.82 -12.68
N PRO A 176 25.40 0.53 -13.84
CA PRO A 176 24.71 -0.74 -14.07
C PRO A 176 25.58 -1.95 -13.72
N GLU A 177 25.01 -2.91 -13.01
CA GLU A 177 25.70 -4.16 -12.64
C GLU A 177 25.52 -5.24 -13.72
N SER A 178 24.47 -5.10 -14.55
CA SER A 178 24.15 -6.00 -15.66
C SER A 178 23.97 -5.26 -16.98
N PHE A 179 24.02 -5.99 -18.10
CA PHE A 179 23.75 -5.39 -19.42
C PHE A 179 22.27 -5.04 -19.58
N ALA A 180 21.37 -5.80 -18.97
CA ALA A 180 19.93 -5.48 -18.96
C ALA A 180 19.66 -4.11 -18.31
N GLU A 181 20.27 -3.85 -17.14
CA GLU A 181 20.19 -2.54 -16.48
C GLU A 181 20.80 -1.43 -17.33
N ALA A 182 21.95 -1.69 -17.95
CA ALA A 182 22.63 -0.73 -18.80
C ALA A 182 21.80 -0.35 -20.04
N ILE A 183 21.14 -1.32 -20.67
CA ILE A 183 20.24 -1.09 -21.81
C ILE A 183 19.03 -0.26 -21.37
N ALA A 184 18.38 -0.62 -20.26
CA ALA A 184 17.23 0.12 -19.74
C ALA A 184 17.58 1.57 -19.38
N GLU A 185 18.75 1.78 -18.76
CA GLU A 185 19.25 3.13 -18.45
C GLU A 185 19.55 3.92 -19.74
N PHE A 186 20.19 3.29 -20.73
CA PHE A 186 20.47 3.93 -22.02
C PHE A 186 19.19 4.40 -22.73
N GLU A 187 18.17 3.55 -22.81
CA GLU A 187 16.88 3.89 -23.43
C GLU A 187 16.16 5.01 -22.68
N ALA A 188 16.22 5.01 -21.35
CA ALA A 188 15.67 6.09 -20.54
C ALA A 188 16.36 7.43 -20.83
N LEU A 189 17.69 7.42 -20.92
CA LEU A 189 18.50 8.61 -21.21
C LEU A 189 18.27 9.13 -22.63
N GLU A 190 18.11 8.27 -23.63
CA GLU A 190 17.76 8.70 -24.99
C GLU A 190 16.34 9.26 -25.10
N SER A 191 15.35 8.62 -24.47
CA SER A 191 13.97 9.14 -24.43
C SER A 191 13.90 10.51 -23.75
N ALA A 192 14.71 10.73 -22.72
CA ALA A 192 14.86 12.02 -22.07
C ALA A 192 15.59 13.04 -22.97
N GLY A 193 16.61 12.61 -23.72
CA GLY A 193 17.35 13.44 -24.68
C GLY A 193 16.49 13.95 -25.84
N GLU A 194 15.60 13.13 -26.38
CA GLU A 194 14.68 13.51 -27.47
C GLU A 194 13.70 14.61 -27.04
N LYS A 195 13.19 14.54 -25.79
CA LYS A 195 12.34 15.58 -25.19
C LYS A 195 13.09 16.90 -24.94
N ARG A 196 14.42 16.85 -24.77
CA ARG A 196 15.30 17.99 -24.45
C ARG A 196 16.01 18.62 -25.66
N ARG A 197 15.87 18.06 -26.87
CA ARG A 197 16.28 18.74 -28.12
C ARG A 197 15.47 20.02 -28.40
N ARG A 198 14.44 20.32 -27.61
CA ARG A 198 13.81 21.64 -27.56
C ARG A 198 14.79 22.64 -26.91
N PRO A 199 15.22 23.70 -27.61
CA PRO A 199 16.26 24.60 -27.11
C PRO A 199 15.79 25.33 -25.84
N VAL A 200 16.31 24.93 -24.67
CA VAL A 200 16.19 25.69 -23.43
C VAL A 200 17.45 26.55 -23.29
N PRO A 201 17.39 27.89 -23.41
CA PRO A 201 18.57 28.75 -23.65
C PRO A 201 19.66 28.76 -22.56
N LYS A 202 19.41 28.19 -21.39
CA LYS A 202 20.28 28.36 -20.20
C LYS A 202 20.94 27.08 -19.69
N TYR A 203 20.60 25.93 -20.25
CA TYR A 203 21.14 24.67 -19.77
C TYR A 203 21.67 23.81 -20.91
N ARG A 204 23.00 23.79 -21.07
CA ARG A 204 23.68 22.80 -21.91
C ARG A 204 23.83 21.48 -21.14
N HIS A 205 22.70 20.86 -20.77
CA HIS A 205 22.64 19.56 -20.07
C HIS A 205 23.17 18.37 -20.91
N GLY A 206 23.56 18.59 -22.17
CA GLY A 206 23.92 17.50 -23.09
C GLY A 206 25.27 16.84 -22.82
N GLY A 207 26.25 17.53 -22.20
CA GLY A 207 27.62 17.02 -22.08
C GLY A 207 27.77 15.82 -21.15
N LEU A 208 27.04 15.82 -20.03
CA LEU A 208 27.13 14.76 -19.01
C LEU A 208 26.27 13.55 -19.35
N ILE A 209 25.08 13.77 -19.91
CA ILE A 209 24.23 12.69 -20.43
C ILE A 209 24.94 11.99 -21.60
N ALA A 210 25.57 12.76 -22.51
CA ALA A 210 26.38 12.18 -23.59
C ALA A 210 27.56 11.35 -23.05
N LEU A 211 28.26 11.84 -22.02
CA LEU A 211 29.32 11.07 -21.37
C LEU A 211 28.78 9.79 -20.73
N ARG A 212 27.66 9.84 -20.01
CA ARG A 212 27.09 8.65 -19.37
C ARG A 212 26.61 7.62 -20.39
N ASN A 213 25.98 8.07 -21.48
CA ASN A 213 25.66 7.22 -22.64
C ASN A 213 26.92 6.59 -23.24
N GLU A 214 28.00 7.35 -23.42
CA GLU A 214 29.26 6.81 -23.91
C GLU A 214 29.85 5.73 -22.98
N LEU A 215 29.82 5.95 -21.67
CA LEU A 215 30.29 4.97 -20.69
C LEU A 215 29.44 3.70 -20.68
N ILE A 216 28.11 3.83 -20.80
CA ILE A 216 27.19 2.69 -20.92
C ILE A 216 27.50 1.90 -22.21
N VAL A 217 27.68 2.58 -23.34
CA VAL A 217 28.03 1.93 -24.61
C VAL A 217 29.36 1.19 -24.50
N ARG A 218 30.39 1.80 -23.88
CA ARG A 218 31.68 1.12 -23.63
C ARG A 218 31.52 -0.12 -22.74
N PHE A 219 30.66 -0.05 -21.73
CA PHE A 219 30.34 -1.19 -20.88
C PHE A 219 29.67 -2.32 -21.65
N LEU A 220 28.69 -1.99 -22.51
CA LEU A 220 28.00 -2.95 -23.37
C LEU A 220 28.93 -3.59 -24.42
N SER A 221 29.94 -2.86 -24.89
CA SER A 221 31.02 -3.38 -25.75
C SER A 221 32.00 -4.31 -25.03
N GLY A 222 31.89 -4.44 -23.70
CA GLY A 222 32.67 -5.38 -22.90
C GLY A 222 32.19 -6.83 -23.02
N ARG A 223 32.78 -7.71 -22.20
CA ARG A 223 32.38 -9.12 -22.12
C ARG A 223 31.10 -9.27 -21.31
N SER A 224 30.14 -10.04 -21.81
CA SER A 224 28.92 -10.37 -21.06
C SER A 224 29.25 -11.20 -19.81
N PRO A 225 28.83 -10.80 -18.61
CA PRO A 225 29.09 -11.58 -17.40
C PRO A 225 28.23 -12.86 -17.35
N THR A 226 27.03 -12.82 -17.93
CA THR A 226 26.07 -13.94 -17.94
C THR A 226 25.55 -14.27 -19.35
N PRO A 227 25.02 -15.49 -19.57
CA PRO A 227 24.28 -15.81 -20.80
C PRO A 227 23.07 -14.92 -21.05
N GLU A 228 22.35 -14.55 -19.98
CA GLU A 228 21.19 -13.68 -20.03
C GLU A 228 21.57 -12.28 -20.54
N ASP A 229 22.70 -11.74 -20.08
CA ASP A 229 23.23 -10.46 -20.56
C ASP A 229 23.67 -10.51 -22.03
N ALA A 230 24.24 -11.64 -22.46
CA ALA A 230 24.60 -11.84 -23.86
C ALA A 230 23.35 -11.86 -24.76
N ALA A 231 22.28 -12.51 -24.30
CA ALA A 231 21.00 -12.55 -25.01
C ALA A 231 20.32 -11.17 -25.05
N ALA A 232 20.25 -10.47 -23.91
CA ALA A 232 19.67 -9.14 -23.81
C ALA A 232 20.36 -8.15 -24.75
N ARG A 233 21.70 -8.18 -24.80
CA ARG A 233 22.47 -7.35 -25.73
C ARG A 233 22.23 -7.73 -27.19
N ALA A 234 22.14 -9.02 -27.52
CA ALA A 234 21.84 -9.45 -28.89
C ALA A 234 20.46 -8.97 -29.36
N GLU A 235 19.46 -9.01 -28.48
CA GLU A 235 18.12 -8.50 -28.74
C GLU A 235 18.13 -6.97 -28.95
N TRP A 236 18.86 -6.24 -28.10
CA TRP A 236 19.02 -4.79 -28.23
C TRP A 236 19.75 -4.38 -29.52
N VAL A 237 20.85 -5.07 -29.88
CA VAL A 237 21.56 -4.85 -31.15
C VAL A 237 20.64 -5.12 -32.34
N LYS A 238 19.85 -6.19 -32.28
CA LYS A 238 18.88 -6.54 -33.32
C LYS A 238 17.75 -5.51 -33.46
N SER A 239 17.24 -4.96 -32.36
CA SER A 239 16.13 -3.99 -32.39
C SER A 239 16.56 -2.63 -32.93
N ARG A 240 17.85 -2.29 -32.80
CA ARG A 240 18.44 -1.00 -33.21
C ARG A 240 18.97 -0.98 -34.64
N GLY A 241 19.35 -2.12 -35.21
CA GLY A 241 19.88 -2.20 -36.58
C GLY A 241 21.11 -1.30 -36.79
N THR A 242 21.07 -0.40 -37.78
CA THR A 242 22.18 0.50 -38.11
C THR A 242 22.29 1.72 -37.20
N ASP A 243 21.28 1.98 -36.38
CA ASP A 243 21.20 3.19 -35.53
C ASP A 243 21.88 2.96 -34.16
N LEU A 244 22.83 2.03 -34.10
CA LEU A 244 23.56 1.71 -32.89
C LEU A 244 24.61 2.78 -32.57
N PRO A 245 24.68 3.27 -31.33
CA PRO A 245 25.78 4.11 -30.89
C PRO A 245 27.07 3.28 -30.76
N GLY A 246 28.20 3.85 -31.18
CA GLY A 246 29.53 3.26 -30.97
C GLY A 246 30.03 2.41 -32.15
N PRO A 247 30.43 1.14 -31.94
CA PRO A 247 31.00 0.28 -32.99
C PRO A 247 30.03 0.01 -34.15
N SER A 248 30.57 -0.40 -35.30
CA SER A 248 29.76 -0.89 -36.42
C SER A 248 28.99 -2.15 -36.05
N LEU A 249 27.90 -2.41 -36.78
CA LEU A 249 27.07 -3.60 -36.58
C LEU A 249 27.88 -4.91 -36.67
N ASP A 250 28.85 -4.99 -37.59
CA ASP A 250 29.77 -6.13 -37.71
C ASP A 250 30.60 -6.36 -36.44
N VAL A 251 31.05 -5.27 -35.80
CA VAL A 251 31.81 -5.38 -34.54
C VAL A 251 30.90 -5.87 -33.42
N TRP A 252 29.66 -5.37 -33.34
CA TRP A 252 28.68 -5.86 -32.37
C TRP A 252 28.38 -7.35 -32.54
N PHE A 253 28.20 -7.81 -33.78
CA PHE A 253 28.00 -9.24 -34.05
C PHE A 253 29.23 -10.08 -33.72
N GLY A 254 30.44 -9.56 -33.96
CA GLY A 254 31.68 -10.20 -33.52
C GLY A 254 31.72 -10.40 -32.00
N ILE A 255 31.42 -9.35 -31.23
CA ILE A 255 31.38 -9.41 -29.76
C ILE A 255 30.34 -10.44 -29.27
N ILE A 256 29.14 -10.44 -29.88
CA ILE A 256 28.08 -11.39 -29.52
C ILE A 256 28.52 -12.84 -29.83
N ALA A 257 29.13 -13.08 -30.99
CA ALA A 257 29.61 -14.41 -31.38
C ALA A 257 30.71 -14.93 -30.45
N ASP A 258 31.61 -14.06 -30.01
CA ASP A 258 32.65 -14.38 -29.02
C ASP A 258 32.03 -14.79 -27.68
N ASP A 259 31.01 -14.06 -27.23
CA ASP A 259 30.33 -14.37 -25.97
C ASP A 259 29.56 -15.69 -26.04
N VAL A 260 28.84 -15.97 -27.13
CA VAL A 260 28.19 -17.26 -27.36
C VAL A 260 29.21 -18.39 -27.35
N THR A 261 30.33 -18.24 -28.06
CA THR A 261 31.39 -19.25 -28.12
C THR A 261 31.95 -19.56 -26.73
N ARG A 262 32.19 -18.52 -25.92
CA ARG A 262 32.68 -18.67 -24.55
C ARG A 262 31.66 -19.36 -23.64
N ILE A 263 30.38 -18.97 -23.72
CA ILE A 263 29.30 -19.59 -22.94
C ILE A 263 29.20 -21.08 -23.26
N LEU A 264 29.22 -21.45 -24.55
CA LEU A 264 29.21 -22.86 -24.98
C LEU A 264 30.41 -23.64 -24.41
N LYS A 265 31.62 -23.09 -24.50
CA LYS A 265 32.82 -23.69 -23.89
C LYS A 265 32.66 -23.91 -22.38
N SER A 266 32.06 -22.94 -21.67
CA SER A 266 31.83 -23.05 -20.23
C SER A 266 30.80 -24.13 -19.88
N LEU A 267 29.76 -24.28 -20.71
CA LEU A 267 28.74 -25.31 -20.57
C LEU A 267 29.31 -26.70 -20.83
N ASP A 268 30.16 -26.85 -21.85
CA ASP A 268 30.82 -28.13 -22.14
C ASP A 268 31.77 -28.53 -21.00
N ALA A 269 32.53 -27.58 -20.46
CA ALA A 269 33.36 -27.82 -19.28
C ALA A 269 32.52 -28.22 -18.05
N ALA A 270 31.36 -27.60 -17.84
CA ALA A 270 30.45 -27.96 -16.76
C ALA A 270 29.85 -29.37 -16.97
N LYS A 271 29.44 -29.71 -18.20
CA LYS A 271 28.96 -31.06 -18.55
C LYS A 271 30.03 -32.12 -18.32
N ALA A 272 31.28 -31.85 -18.72
CA ALA A 272 32.41 -32.74 -18.49
C ALA A 272 32.65 -32.98 -16.98
N LYS A 273 32.59 -31.92 -16.16
CA LYS A 273 32.69 -32.04 -14.69
C LYS A 273 31.54 -32.87 -14.10
N MET A 274 30.32 -32.68 -14.59
CA MET A 274 29.16 -33.44 -14.12
C MET A 274 29.22 -34.92 -14.55
N ALA A 275 29.75 -35.21 -15.75
CA ALA A 275 29.99 -36.57 -16.21
C ALA A 275 31.04 -37.28 -15.34
N ALA A 276 32.20 -36.64 -15.12
CA ALA A 276 33.24 -37.15 -14.24
C ALA A 276 32.75 -37.36 -12.79
N GLY A 277 31.89 -36.46 -12.29
CA GLY A 277 31.26 -36.60 -10.98
C GLY A 277 30.28 -37.77 -10.90
N ARG A 278 29.55 -38.07 -11.98
CA ARG A 278 28.67 -39.24 -12.08
C ARG A 278 29.47 -40.54 -12.13
N GLU A 279 30.50 -40.61 -12.96
CA GLU A 279 31.42 -41.75 -13.02
C GLU A 279 32.06 -42.04 -11.66
N HIS A 280 32.49 -41.00 -10.93
CA HIS A 280 33.03 -41.17 -9.57
C HIS A 280 31.96 -41.71 -8.59
N ARG A 281 30.70 -41.27 -8.70
CA ARG A 281 29.61 -41.77 -7.84
C ARG A 281 29.29 -43.24 -8.15
N GLU A 282 29.21 -43.60 -9.42
CA GLU A 282 28.98 -44.97 -9.89
C GLU A 282 30.13 -45.90 -9.47
N TYR A 283 31.38 -45.46 -9.60
CA TYR A 283 32.55 -46.18 -9.09
C TYR A 283 32.51 -46.41 -7.57
N ARG A 284 31.98 -45.45 -6.79
CA ARG A 284 31.79 -45.63 -5.33
C ARG A 284 30.65 -46.59 -5.00
N ALA A 285 29.57 -46.57 -5.78
CA ALA A 285 28.40 -47.42 -5.57
C ALA A 285 28.66 -48.89 -5.95
N ALA A 286 29.48 -49.13 -6.97
CA ALA A 286 29.88 -50.47 -7.42
C ALA A 286 30.93 -51.14 -6.51
N ARG A 287 31.49 -50.41 -5.53
CA ARG A 287 32.48 -50.96 -4.59
C ARG A 287 31.75 -51.76 -3.49
N PRO A 288 32.12 -53.02 -3.23
CA PRO A 288 31.53 -53.77 -2.13
C PRO A 288 31.76 -53.01 -0.82
N ALA A 289 30.69 -52.85 -0.03
CA ALA A 289 30.69 -52.08 1.20
C ALA A 289 31.78 -52.62 2.14
N LYS A 290 32.84 -51.82 2.36
CA LYS A 290 33.85 -52.16 3.36
C LYS A 290 33.19 -52.08 4.74
N PRO A 291 33.29 -53.10 5.60
CA PRO A 291 32.74 -53.06 6.94
C PRO A 291 33.35 -51.88 7.71
N LEU A 292 32.50 -50.98 8.21
CA LEU A 292 32.90 -49.69 8.78
C LEU A 292 33.83 -49.79 10.00
N LYS A 293 33.87 -50.94 10.69
CA LYS A 293 34.82 -51.22 11.77
C LYS A 293 35.19 -52.71 11.78
N MET A 294 36.38 -53.04 11.27
CA MET A 294 36.99 -54.35 11.48
C MET A 294 37.74 -54.36 12.80
N THR A 295 37.55 -55.38 13.63
CA THR A 295 38.40 -55.62 14.80
C THR A 295 39.81 -55.99 14.37
N THR A 296 40.81 -55.86 15.25
CA THR A 296 42.20 -56.24 14.94
C THR A 296 42.31 -57.71 14.48
N ALA A 297 41.53 -58.61 15.08
CA ALA A 297 41.46 -60.01 14.67
C ALA A 297 40.88 -60.19 13.25
N GLN A 298 39.82 -59.46 12.92
CA GLN A 298 39.22 -59.50 11.57
C GLN A 298 40.17 -58.93 10.51
N LYS A 299 40.90 -57.85 10.84
CA LYS A 299 41.94 -57.29 9.96
C LYS A 299 43.06 -58.29 9.70
N ARG A 300 43.55 -58.96 10.75
CA ARG A 300 44.59 -60.00 10.65
C ARG A 300 44.12 -61.18 9.80
N LYS A 301 42.92 -61.69 10.07
CA LYS A 301 42.31 -62.78 9.30
C LYS A 301 42.17 -62.42 7.82
N ALA A 302 41.60 -61.25 7.51
CA ALA A 302 41.40 -60.81 6.11
C ALA A 302 42.72 -60.64 5.34
N VAL A 303 43.79 -60.20 6.01
CA VAL A 303 45.13 -60.13 5.39
C VAL A 303 45.71 -61.53 5.18
N ASN A 304 45.60 -62.42 6.17
CA ASN A 304 46.10 -63.79 6.05
C ASN A 304 45.36 -64.58 4.96
N ASP A 305 44.03 -64.48 4.89
CA ASP A 305 43.21 -65.14 3.87
C ASP A 305 43.67 -64.77 2.44
N ILE A 306 44.15 -63.53 2.24
CA ILE A 306 44.70 -63.08 0.95
C ILE A 306 46.13 -63.54 0.74
N LEU A 307 46.95 -63.55 1.79
CA LEU A 307 48.35 -63.99 1.73
C LEU A 307 48.49 -65.50 1.56
N ASP A 308 47.49 -66.27 1.97
CA ASP A 308 47.41 -67.74 1.80
C ASP A 308 46.78 -68.15 0.46
N GLY A 309 46.24 -67.19 -0.28
CA GLY A 309 45.65 -67.42 -1.61
C GLY A 309 46.70 -67.67 -2.69
N PRO A 310 46.34 -68.40 -3.77
CA PRO A 310 47.24 -68.63 -4.90
C PRO A 310 47.64 -67.30 -5.56
N GLY A 311 48.95 -67.10 -5.78
CA GLY A 311 49.50 -65.90 -6.41
C GLY A 311 49.72 -64.70 -5.47
N ALA A 312 49.60 -64.90 -4.15
CA ALA A 312 49.82 -63.85 -3.15
C ALA A 312 51.26 -63.31 -3.10
N ASP A 313 52.23 -64.10 -3.55
CA ASP A 313 53.64 -63.77 -3.71
C ASP A 313 53.88 -62.62 -4.70
N LYS A 314 52.99 -62.48 -5.69
CA LYS A 314 53.07 -61.43 -6.73
C LYS A 314 52.35 -60.13 -6.36
N LEU A 315 51.60 -60.13 -5.26
CA LEU A 315 50.83 -58.96 -4.83
C LEU A 315 51.70 -57.98 -4.02
N THR A 316 51.62 -56.71 -4.38
CA THR A 316 52.23 -55.61 -3.62
C THR A 316 51.47 -55.38 -2.31
N LEU A 317 52.15 -54.79 -1.30
CA LEU A 317 51.53 -54.46 0.00
C LEU A 317 50.26 -53.62 -0.14
N ARG A 318 50.22 -52.73 -1.15
CA ARG A 318 49.10 -51.84 -1.41
C ARG A 318 47.89 -52.58 -1.97
N GLU A 319 48.11 -53.54 -2.88
CA GLU A 319 47.05 -54.38 -3.44
C GLU A 319 46.46 -55.33 -2.40
N VAL A 320 47.30 -55.92 -1.54
CA VAL A 320 46.84 -56.75 -0.42
C VAL A 320 46.01 -55.91 0.56
N ALA A 321 46.48 -54.70 0.91
CA ALA A 321 45.77 -53.80 1.81
C ALA A 321 44.41 -53.34 1.25
N GLU A 322 44.37 -53.03 -0.05
CA GLU A 322 43.16 -52.62 -0.74
C GLU A 322 42.11 -53.72 -0.76
N ARG A 323 42.52 -54.96 -1.07
CA ARG A 323 41.66 -56.15 -1.10
C ARG A 323 41.21 -56.57 0.31
N ALA A 324 42.08 -56.49 1.32
CA ALA A 324 41.72 -56.79 2.72
C ALA A 324 40.92 -55.67 3.41
N GLY A 325 40.81 -54.48 2.79
CA GLY A 325 40.12 -53.35 3.38
C GLY A 325 40.85 -52.72 4.58
N VAL A 326 42.19 -52.85 4.65
CA VAL A 326 43.02 -52.37 5.76
C VAL A 326 44.05 -51.34 5.29
N HIS A 327 44.74 -50.72 6.25
CA HIS A 327 45.87 -49.84 5.93
C HIS A 327 47.12 -50.67 5.58
N HIS A 328 47.95 -50.19 4.65
CA HIS A 328 49.14 -50.91 4.18
C HIS A 328 50.16 -51.21 5.29
N SER A 329 50.21 -50.38 6.33
CA SER A 329 51.06 -50.63 7.50
C SER A 329 50.65 -51.91 8.25
N THR A 330 49.37 -52.23 8.33
CA THR A 330 48.85 -53.46 8.94
C THR A 330 49.28 -54.70 8.17
N VAL A 331 49.32 -54.62 6.83
CA VAL A 331 49.84 -55.70 5.99
C VAL A 331 51.35 -55.89 6.19
N ALA A 332 52.09 -54.79 6.29
CA ALA A 332 53.54 -54.83 6.51
C ALA A 332 53.92 -55.38 7.90
N GLU A 333 53.09 -55.13 8.91
CA GLU A 333 53.23 -55.70 10.25
C GLU A 333 52.98 -57.22 10.23
N ILE A 334 51.88 -57.67 9.64
CA ILE A 334 51.52 -59.10 9.56
C ILE A 334 52.51 -59.91 8.72
N ARG A 335 53.00 -59.36 7.60
CA ARG A 335 54.05 -60.03 6.80
C ARG A 335 55.37 -60.17 7.59
N ARG A 336 55.74 -59.18 8.40
CA ARG A 336 56.93 -59.25 9.27
C ARG A 336 56.75 -60.27 10.38
N GLU A 337 55.58 -60.31 11.03
CA GLU A 337 55.27 -61.34 12.03
C GLU A 337 55.37 -62.76 11.44
N ARG A 338 54.87 -62.99 10.22
CA ARG A 338 55.00 -64.29 9.52
C ARG A 338 56.44 -64.68 9.21
N GLN A 339 57.27 -63.73 8.80
CA GLN A 339 58.67 -63.98 8.45
C GLN A 339 59.58 -64.16 9.69
N GLY A 340 59.16 -63.70 10.86
CA GLY A 340 59.88 -63.90 12.13
C GLY A 340 59.49 -65.18 12.89
N HIS A 341 58.44 -65.88 12.45
CA HIS A 341 57.95 -67.14 13.03
C HIS A 341 58.07 -68.35 12.09
N ALA A 342 58.64 -68.16 10.89
CA ALA A 342 59.07 -69.21 9.97
C ALA A 342 60.59 -69.35 10.05
#